data_AF-A0A1X7UTU6-F1
#
_entry.id   AF-A0A1X7UTU6-F1
#
_cell.length_a   1.000
_cell.length_b   1.000
_cell.length_c   1.000
_cell.angle_alpha   90.00
_cell.angle_beta   90.00
_cell.angle_gamma   90.00
#
_symmetry.space_group_name_H-M   'P 1'
#
loop_
_entity.id
_entity.type
_entity.pdbx_description
1 polymer ?
#
loop_
_entity_poly.entity_id
_entity_poly.type
_entity_poly.pdbx_seq_one_letter_code
_entity_poly.pdbx_strand_id
1 'polypeptide(L)'
;MLFPAQRGPIPNDILVKSGADTCLVIKDPPCGGAEAEDPKVSFTAGNNATVDIQKNLDHFYSQNPGSWEVFLWDGGSSGKSVAKFADSSDFKTLDNKAVTVMIPSDAGKGKAILQLIYTTNNPNAPAMFYQCADVMIN
;
A
#
# COMPACT_ATOMS: atom_id res chain seq x y z
N MET A 1 -3.66 -0.94 3.81
CA MET A 1 -3.69 -2.08 2.88
C MET A 1 -4.45 -3.17 3.60
N LEU A 2 -5.53 -3.66 2.99
CA LEU A 2 -6.39 -4.68 3.61
C LEU A 2 -5.87 -6.08 3.31
N PHE A 3 -5.40 -6.31 2.08
CA PHE A 3 -4.76 -7.55 1.68
C PHE A 3 -3.52 -7.28 0.80
N PRO A 4 -2.38 -7.92 1.05
CA PRO A 4 -2.03 -8.54 2.33
C PRO A 4 -2.19 -7.53 3.48
N ALA A 5 -2.47 -8.04 4.68
CA ALA A 5 -2.72 -7.17 5.82
C ALA A 5 -1.49 -6.28 6.06
N GLN A 6 -1.73 -4.98 6.19
CA GLN A 6 -0.67 -4.04 6.59
C GLN A 6 -0.11 -4.41 7.97
N ARG A 7 1.13 -3.97 8.24
CA ARG A 7 1.75 -3.98 9.56
C ARG A 7 0.88 -3.22 10.56
N GLY A 8 0.87 -3.71 11.79
CA GLY A 8 0.02 -3.21 12.85
C GLY A 8 -1.42 -3.75 12.75
N PRO A 9 -2.25 -3.45 13.77
CA PRO A 9 -3.62 -3.90 13.79
C PRO A 9 -4.45 -3.27 12.66
N ILE A 10 -5.39 -4.04 12.11
CA ILE A 10 -6.48 -3.57 11.28
C ILE A 10 -7.75 -3.56 12.15
N PRO A 11 -8.00 -2.49 12.94
CA PRO A 11 -9.21 -2.41 13.74
C PRO A 11 -10.43 -2.27 12.83
N ASN A 12 -11.59 -2.76 13.28
CA ASN A 12 -12.83 -2.69 12.51
C ASN A 12 -13.18 -1.25 12.08
N ASP A 13 -12.78 -0.26 12.88
CA ASP A 13 -12.93 1.16 12.59
C ASP A 13 -12.37 1.55 11.23
N ILE A 14 -11.27 0.94 10.74
CA ILE A 14 -10.74 1.34 9.43
C ILE A 14 -11.74 1.07 8.32
N LEU A 15 -12.59 0.06 8.46
CA LEU A 15 -13.54 -0.36 7.44
C LEU A 15 -14.79 0.53 7.38
N VAL A 16 -15.10 1.25 8.46
CA VAL A 16 -16.39 1.96 8.61
C VAL A 16 -16.24 3.42 8.99
N LYS A 17 -15.07 3.85 9.47
CA LYS A 17 -14.79 5.22 9.91
C LYS A 17 -13.71 5.83 9.02
N SER A 18 -14.06 6.91 8.35
CA SER A 18 -13.09 7.69 7.57
C SER A 18 -12.11 8.43 8.48
N GLY A 19 -10.88 8.57 8.01
CA GLY A 19 -9.80 9.19 8.79
C GLY A 19 -9.45 8.38 10.04
N ALA A 20 -9.45 7.05 9.96
CA ALA A 20 -8.99 6.20 11.05
C ALA A 20 -7.47 6.39 11.26
N ASP A 21 -7.04 6.54 12.52
CA ASP A 21 -5.63 6.86 12.83
C ASP A 21 -4.65 5.84 12.23
N THR A 22 -4.98 4.56 12.25
CA THR A 22 -4.18 3.50 11.61
C THR A 22 -3.93 3.72 10.11
N CYS A 23 -4.81 4.46 9.43
CA CYS A 23 -4.65 4.85 8.03
C CYS A 23 -3.94 6.21 7.86
N LEU A 24 -3.89 7.05 8.90
CA LEU A 24 -3.35 8.42 8.87
C LEU A 24 -1.90 8.55 9.40
N VAL A 25 -1.40 7.55 10.14
CA VAL A 25 -0.22 7.70 11.01
C VAL A 25 1.12 7.49 10.30
N ILE A 26 1.14 6.85 9.14
CA ILE A 26 2.37 6.28 8.59
C ILE A 26 2.98 7.26 7.55
N LYS A 27 3.72 8.27 8.04
CA LYS A 27 4.30 9.36 7.21
C LYS A 27 5.77 9.19 6.87
N ASP A 28 6.52 8.38 7.62
CA ASP A 28 7.94 8.20 7.35
C ASP A 28 8.19 7.07 6.34
N PRO A 29 9.09 7.20 5.37
CA PRO A 29 9.41 6.08 4.49
C PRO A 29 10.27 5.01 5.23
N PRO A 30 10.21 3.73 4.83
CA PRO A 30 9.30 3.17 3.82
C PRO A 30 7.95 2.74 4.41
N CYS A 31 7.87 2.48 5.72
CA CYS A 31 6.72 1.84 6.39
C CYS A 31 6.16 2.66 7.56
N GLY A 32 6.48 3.96 7.61
CA GLY A 32 6.14 4.98 8.62
C GLY A 32 6.22 4.52 10.05
N GLY A 33 7.38 3.94 10.37
CA GLY A 33 7.73 3.52 11.72
C GLY A 33 7.05 2.23 12.17
N ALA A 34 6.26 1.55 11.32
CA ALA A 34 5.68 0.27 11.69
C ALA A 34 6.73 -0.85 11.71
N GLU A 35 6.83 -1.54 12.85
CA GLU A 35 7.72 -2.68 13.07
C GLU A 35 7.43 -3.83 12.10
N ALA A 36 8.48 -4.55 11.72
CA ALA A 36 8.36 -5.70 10.83
C ALA A 36 7.63 -6.86 11.52
N GLU A 37 6.77 -7.54 10.75
CA GLU A 37 6.05 -8.72 11.20
C GLU A 37 6.46 -9.96 10.40
N ASP A 38 6.04 -11.14 10.87
CA ASP A 38 6.18 -12.35 10.06
C ASP A 38 5.19 -12.34 8.90
N PRO A 39 5.64 -12.73 7.68
CA PRO A 39 4.76 -12.83 6.52
C PRO A 39 3.54 -13.72 6.75
N LYS A 40 2.36 -13.17 6.44
CA LYS A 40 1.07 -13.88 6.54
C LYS A 40 0.58 -14.44 5.20
N VAL A 41 1.18 -13.97 4.11
CA VAL A 41 0.81 -14.30 2.72
C VAL A 41 2.07 -14.57 1.91
N SER A 42 1.98 -15.49 0.96
CA SER A 42 3.04 -15.77 0.00
C SER A 42 2.62 -15.42 -1.42
N PHE A 43 3.57 -14.94 -2.21
CA PHE A 43 3.44 -14.78 -3.65
C PHE A 43 4.54 -15.57 -4.38
N THR A 44 4.28 -15.87 -5.66
CA THR A 44 5.22 -16.58 -6.52
C THR A 44 5.89 -15.59 -7.46
N ALA A 45 7.22 -15.64 -7.54
CA ALA A 45 7.96 -14.81 -8.49
C ALA A 45 7.50 -15.08 -9.94
N GLY A 46 7.33 -14.02 -10.73
CA GLY A 46 6.88 -14.08 -12.13
C GLY A 46 5.36 -14.18 -12.32
N ASN A 47 4.59 -14.25 -11.22
CA ASN A 47 3.12 -14.30 -11.29
C ASN A 47 2.48 -12.96 -10.91
N ASN A 48 1.25 -12.78 -11.38
CA ASN A 48 0.37 -11.73 -10.88
C ASN A 48 -0.15 -12.10 -9.49
N ALA A 49 -0.18 -11.13 -8.60
CA ALA A 49 -0.81 -11.21 -7.28
C ALA A 49 -1.88 -10.12 -7.14
N THR A 50 -2.76 -10.28 -6.15
CA THR A 50 -3.80 -9.30 -5.84
C THR A 50 -3.47 -8.60 -4.53
N VAL A 51 -3.63 -7.28 -4.53
CA VAL A 51 -3.54 -6.41 -3.35
C VAL A 51 -4.86 -5.67 -3.22
N ASP A 52 -5.49 -5.74 -2.05
CA ASP A 52 -6.71 -4.99 -1.75
C ASP A 52 -6.36 -3.73 -0.95
N ILE A 53 -6.75 -2.59 -1.52
CA ILE A 53 -6.47 -1.27 -1.00
C ILE A 53 -7.80 -0.61 -0.66
N GLN A 54 -7.87 0.03 0.50
CA GLN A 54 -9.00 0.88 0.86
C GLN A 54 -8.55 2.33 0.90
N LYS A 55 -9.32 3.22 0.27
CA LYS A 55 -9.17 4.67 0.43
C LYS A 55 -9.93 5.11 1.67
N ASN A 56 -9.31 5.01 2.85
CA ASN A 56 -10.02 5.31 4.10
C ASN A 56 -10.48 6.77 4.22
N LEU A 57 -9.71 7.72 3.71
CA LEU A 57 -10.08 9.13 3.60
C LEU A 57 -9.67 9.66 2.23
N ASP A 58 -10.60 10.36 1.57
CA ASP A 58 -10.35 10.92 0.24
C ASP A 58 -9.56 12.23 0.31
N HIS A 59 -8.38 12.25 -0.32
CA HIS A 59 -7.57 13.45 -0.52
C HIS A 59 -7.46 13.86 -2.00
N PHE A 60 -8.31 13.29 -2.86
CA PHE A 60 -8.33 13.57 -4.30
C PHE A 60 -8.38 15.07 -4.57
N TYR A 61 -7.50 15.52 -5.46
CA TYR A 61 -7.39 16.91 -5.84
C TYR A 61 -7.54 17.05 -7.36
N SER A 62 -8.68 17.61 -7.80
CA SER A 62 -9.06 17.61 -9.22
C SER A 62 -8.11 18.39 -10.13
N GLN A 63 -7.43 19.43 -9.62
CA GLN A 63 -6.49 20.24 -10.41
C GLN A 63 -5.17 19.51 -10.68
N ASN A 64 -4.77 18.61 -9.77
CA ASN A 64 -3.58 17.79 -9.91
C ASN A 64 -3.79 16.47 -9.14
N PRO A 65 -4.41 15.46 -9.78
CA PRO A 65 -4.72 14.20 -9.13
C PRO A 65 -3.47 13.53 -8.55
N GLY A 66 -3.66 12.89 -7.41
CA GLY A 66 -2.66 12.05 -6.78
C GLY A 66 -2.43 10.72 -7.51
N SER A 67 -1.65 9.84 -6.90
CA SER A 67 -1.42 8.49 -7.39
C SER A 67 -1.20 7.50 -6.28
N TRP A 68 -1.45 6.24 -6.59
CA TRP A 68 -1.19 5.09 -5.75
C TRP A 68 -0.12 4.23 -6.41
N GLU A 69 0.88 3.82 -5.66
CA GLU A 69 1.97 2.95 -6.13
C GLU A 69 2.25 1.83 -5.14
N VAL A 70 2.49 0.63 -5.67
CA VAL A 70 2.91 -0.53 -4.89
C VAL A 70 4.34 -0.88 -5.27
N PHE A 71 5.20 -1.04 -4.27
CA PHE A 71 6.59 -1.44 -4.42
C PHE A 71 6.84 -2.77 -3.71
N LEU A 72 7.67 -3.63 -4.32
CA LEU A 72 8.20 -4.83 -3.72
C LEU A 72 9.65 -4.59 -3.26
N TRP A 73 9.94 -4.92 -2.01
CA TRP A 73 11.28 -4.89 -1.41
C TRP A 73 11.70 -6.30 -1.00
N ASP A 74 12.69 -6.88 -1.67
CA ASP A 74 13.06 -8.30 -1.61
C ASP A 74 14.57 -8.53 -1.33
N GLY A 75 15.20 -7.63 -0.58
CA GLY A 75 16.60 -7.77 -0.14
C GLY A 75 17.61 -6.81 -0.78
N GLY A 76 17.15 -5.75 -1.46
CA GLY A 76 17.98 -4.68 -2.02
C GLY A 76 17.89 -3.34 -1.26
N SER A 77 18.63 -2.33 -1.74
CA SER A 77 18.60 -0.95 -1.21
C SER A 77 17.41 -0.11 -1.70
N SER A 78 16.62 -0.63 -2.64
CA SER A 78 15.48 0.06 -3.25
C SER A 78 14.35 -0.91 -3.59
N GLY A 79 13.10 -0.49 -3.40
CA GLY A 79 11.93 -1.24 -3.86
C GLY A 79 11.71 -1.12 -5.37
N LYS A 80 11.16 -2.18 -5.99
CA LYS A 80 10.74 -2.21 -7.38
C LYS A 80 9.24 -1.87 -7.48
N SER A 81 8.84 -0.93 -8.33
CA SER A 81 7.41 -0.64 -8.56
C SER A 81 6.75 -1.83 -9.27
N VAL A 82 5.69 -2.37 -8.69
CA VAL A 82 4.95 -3.55 -9.17
C VAL A 82 3.49 -3.24 -9.56
N ALA A 83 2.99 -2.06 -9.19
CA ALA A 83 1.76 -1.49 -9.71
C ALA A 83 1.72 0.04 -9.49
N LYS A 84 1.01 0.74 -10.38
CA LYS A 84 0.73 2.17 -10.27
C LYS A 84 -0.64 2.47 -10.86
N PHE A 85 -1.42 3.32 -10.20
CA PHE A 85 -2.66 3.85 -10.73
C PHE A 85 -2.94 5.27 -10.23
N ALA A 86 -3.68 6.04 -11.02
CA ALA A 86 -4.07 7.40 -10.64
C ALA A 86 -5.10 7.38 -9.50
N ASP A 87 -5.03 8.38 -8.62
CA ASP A 87 -6.15 8.68 -7.73
C ASP A 87 -7.27 9.33 -8.55
N SER A 88 -8.43 8.68 -8.65
CA SER A 88 -9.54 9.13 -9.49
C SER A 88 -10.71 9.61 -8.64
N SER A 89 -11.57 10.45 -9.25
CA SER A 89 -12.82 10.91 -8.65
C SER A 89 -13.81 9.79 -8.30
N ASP A 90 -13.61 8.62 -8.89
CA ASP A 90 -14.46 7.44 -8.74
C ASP A 90 -14.00 6.54 -7.59
N PHE A 91 -12.77 6.70 -7.10
CA PHE A 91 -12.28 5.99 -5.92
C PHE A 91 -12.57 6.84 -4.68
N LYS A 92 -13.71 6.60 -4.03
CA LYS A 92 -14.27 7.43 -2.95
C LYS A 92 -13.73 7.00 -1.57
N THR A 93 -14.01 7.84 -0.57
CA THR A 93 -13.85 7.50 0.85
C THR A 93 -14.51 6.16 1.19
N LEU A 94 -13.77 5.28 1.87
CA LEU A 94 -14.10 3.90 2.26
C LEU A 94 -14.31 2.92 1.10
N ASP A 95 -14.01 3.29 -0.14
CA ASP A 95 -14.01 2.34 -1.24
C ASP A 95 -12.80 1.39 -1.17
N ASN A 96 -13.03 0.18 -1.64
CA ASN A 96 -12.00 -0.85 -1.80
C ASN A 96 -11.69 -1.06 -3.28
N LYS A 97 -10.43 -1.31 -3.58
CA LYS A 97 -9.96 -1.64 -4.92
C LYS A 97 -9.00 -2.81 -4.87
N ALA A 98 -9.34 -3.87 -5.60
CA ALA A 98 -8.42 -4.94 -5.91
C ALA A 98 -7.48 -4.49 -7.02
N VAL A 99 -6.18 -4.58 -6.76
CA VAL A 99 -5.11 -4.16 -7.67
C VAL A 99 -4.26 -5.37 -8.00
N THR A 100 -4.12 -5.65 -9.30
CA THR A 100 -3.19 -6.65 -9.78
C THR A 100 -1.77 -6.08 -9.73
N VAL A 101 -0.89 -6.75 -9.00
CA VAL A 101 0.54 -6.44 -8.92
C VAL A 101 1.33 -7.54 -9.63
N MET A 102 2.32 -7.15 -10.44
CA MET A 102 3.19 -8.12 -11.12
C MET A 102 4.42 -8.37 -10.25
N ILE A 103 4.53 -9.58 -9.68
CA ILE A 103 5.73 -9.95 -8.91
C ILE A 103 6.82 -10.28 -9.92
N PRO A 104 7.97 -9.57 -9.91
CA PRO A 104 9.04 -9.81 -10.88
C PRO A 104 9.53 -11.26 -10.83
N SER A 105 9.87 -11.83 -11.99
CA SER A 105 10.44 -13.18 -12.07
C SER A 105 11.84 -13.27 -11.48
N ASP A 106 12.54 -12.15 -11.36
CA ASP A 106 13.84 -12.01 -10.72
C ASP A 106 13.74 -11.64 -9.23
N ALA A 107 12.55 -11.71 -8.63
CA ALA A 107 12.36 -11.39 -7.22
C ALA A 107 13.12 -12.37 -6.31
N GLY A 108 13.81 -11.82 -5.31
CA GLY A 108 14.54 -12.59 -4.31
C GLY A 108 13.59 -13.47 -3.49
N LYS A 109 13.94 -14.75 -3.32
CA LYS A 109 13.17 -15.68 -2.49
C LYS A 109 13.33 -15.34 -1.01
N GLY A 110 12.24 -15.43 -0.25
CA GLY A 110 12.24 -15.21 1.20
C GLY A 110 11.33 -14.06 1.63
N LYS A 111 11.62 -13.51 2.83
CA LYS A 111 10.84 -12.40 3.40
C LYS A 111 11.01 -11.15 2.54
N ALA A 112 9.89 -10.51 2.20
CA ALA A 112 9.83 -9.29 1.42
C ALA A 112 8.75 -8.36 1.98
N ILE A 113 8.74 -7.11 1.51
CA ILE A 113 7.76 -6.10 1.90
C ILE A 113 7.02 -5.63 0.65
N LEU A 114 5.69 -5.63 0.71
CA LEU A 114 4.88 -4.80 -0.18
C LEU A 114 4.64 -3.45 0.47
N GLN A 115 5.13 -2.39 -0.15
CA GLN A 115 4.92 -1.01 0.26
C GLN A 115 3.87 -0.36 -0.65
N LEU A 116 2.79 0.14 -0.06
CA LEU A 116 1.84 1.03 -0.70
C LEU A 116 2.20 2.48 -0.40
N ILE A 117 2.20 3.32 -1.44
CA ILE A 117 2.35 4.77 -1.34
C ILE A 117 1.12 5.43 -1.94
N TYR A 118 0.45 6.29 -1.17
CA TYR A 118 -0.56 7.20 -1.68
C TYR A 118 0.01 8.62 -1.71
N THR A 119 0.32 9.12 -2.90
CA THR A 119 0.73 10.51 -3.14
C THR A 119 -0.52 11.35 -3.40
N THR A 120 -0.77 12.37 -2.57
CA THR A 120 -2.04 13.12 -2.63
C THR A 120 -2.04 14.24 -3.66
N ASN A 121 -0.88 14.88 -3.90
CA ASN A 121 -0.75 16.13 -4.64
C ASN A 121 -1.68 17.27 -4.15
N ASN A 122 -2.24 17.14 -2.95
CA ASN A 122 -3.19 18.07 -2.38
C ASN A 122 -2.44 18.98 -1.39
N PRO A 123 -2.37 20.31 -1.62
CA PRO A 123 -1.64 21.23 -0.75
C PRO A 123 -2.21 21.32 0.67
N ASN A 124 -3.44 20.82 0.89
CA ASN A 124 -4.12 20.82 2.18
C ASN A 124 -4.08 19.45 2.87
N ALA A 125 -3.33 18.48 2.34
CA ALA A 125 -3.16 17.15 2.91
C ALA A 125 -1.67 16.80 3.05
N PRO A 126 -1.32 15.79 3.85
CA PRO A 126 0.02 15.20 3.79
C PRO A 126 0.38 14.81 2.36
N ALA A 127 1.63 15.05 1.96
CA ALA A 127 2.08 14.79 0.59
C ALA A 127 1.97 13.30 0.22
N MET A 128 2.32 12.42 1.16
CA MET A 128 2.33 10.97 0.98
C MET A 128 1.86 10.25 2.25
N PHE A 129 1.24 9.09 2.05
CA PHE A 129 0.99 8.08 3.08
C PHE A 129 1.65 6.78 2.67
N TYR A 130 2.27 6.10 3.62
CA TYR A 130 2.97 4.85 3.39
C TYR A 130 2.26 3.73 4.14
N GLN A 131 2.20 2.52 3.60
CA GLN A 131 1.75 1.33 4.32
C GLN A 131 2.58 0.15 3.87
N CYS A 132 2.97 -0.73 4.77
CA CYS A 132 3.72 -1.93 4.44
C CYS A 132 2.98 -3.17 4.85
N ALA A 133 3.13 -4.24 4.10
CA ALA A 133 2.72 -5.59 4.46
C ALA A 133 3.91 -6.53 4.26
N ASP A 134 4.16 -7.39 5.24
CA ASP A 134 5.21 -8.41 5.15
C ASP A 134 4.68 -9.64 4.41
N VAL A 135 5.43 -10.08 3.39
CA VAL A 135 5.06 -11.17 2.49
C VAL A 135 6.24 -12.12 2.28
N MET A 136 5.94 -13.33 1.81
CA MET A 136 6.95 -14.32 1.45
C MET A 136 6.98 -14.47 -0.07
N ILE A 137 8.17 -14.43 -0.68
CA ILE A 137 8.36 -14.71 -2.11
C ILE A 137 8.88 -16.12 -2.28
N ASN A 138 8.17 -16.92 -3.08
CA ASN A 138 8.47 -18.32 -3.41
C ASN A 138 9.06 -18.48 -4.82
#